data_AF-A0AAN1DIU4-F1
#
_entry.id   AF-A0AAN1DIU4-F1
#
_cell.length_a   1.000
_cell.length_b   1.000
_cell.length_c   1.000
_cell.angle_alpha   90.00
_cell.angle_beta   90.00
_cell.angle_gamma   90.00
#
_symmetry.space_group_name_H-M   'P 1'
#
loop_
_entity.id
_entity.type
_entity.pdbx_description
1 polymer ?
#
loop_
_entity_poly.entity_id
_entity_poly.type
_entity_poly.pdbx_seq_one_letter_code
_entity_poly.pdbx_strand_id
1 'polypeptide(L)'
;MASEYDADADAHRDCLRSSSGRASRNWPGIALAIPLALGCTLAHGESLMDQLGTLNGIGYARSVDSMDGRALLGRLIGDSPRNLQEAGLLARIDGENLFANARVVAGNHSLGAQASRFNEAGVRYAFDNGITLTAGKRIDALDTSQAFFPLGFFQKRAATADIYDRYGDVEGTPLVEAKWAGEQTTLQFIAGENRTLRNDVDNRDVEGATQLVRGAYNWSGGSAALLAGRHAGRGGAGATLSFDVARSNTVYAGAWLERGTTRPLPAFIANGTPLDSAAAYDAVDRRNDRQIMWRSAVGMQSALPGNLSLIVEWSHDEARYDASQWRRMVGAAQANNALLPVAPGAALAGLGGTANFVSVDGSLRDYLFARLGKKIGRVEYSLRGVYSPQDKGLLATAQVVADVNKRVSVDVAVTRAFSDSQSEYRMVGLGTRIDAAVRVRF
;
A
#
# COMPACT_ATOMS: atom_id res chain seq x y z
N MET A 1 -29.26 -32.24 59.72
CA MET A 1 -27.83 -32.18 60.12
C MET A 1 -27.22 -31.08 59.25
N ALA A 2 -27.10 -29.82 59.66
CA ALA A 2 -26.12 -29.21 60.60
C ALA A 2 -24.68 -29.66 60.28
N SER A 3 -23.62 -28.85 60.14
CA SER A 3 -23.28 -27.40 60.13
C SER A 3 -21.80 -27.35 59.61
N GLU A 4 -21.38 -26.44 58.73
CA GLU A 4 -20.56 -25.23 59.00
C GLU A 4 -19.13 -25.40 59.61
N TYR A 5 -18.18 -24.77 58.90
CA TYR A 5 -16.98 -24.00 59.33
C TYR A 5 -15.57 -24.61 59.58
N ASP A 6 -14.62 -23.98 58.86
CA ASP A 6 -13.26 -23.50 59.16
C ASP A 6 -12.00 -24.40 59.21
N ALA A 7 -11.11 -24.13 58.25
CA ALA A 7 -9.77 -23.54 58.45
C ALA A 7 -9.24 -23.06 57.07
N ASP A 8 -9.11 -21.75 56.77
CA ASP A 8 -7.97 -20.84 57.09
C ASP A 8 -6.59 -21.50 56.94
N ALA A 9 -5.53 -20.90 56.37
CA ALA A 9 -5.26 -19.65 55.66
C ALA A 9 -3.79 -19.75 55.17
N ASP A 10 -3.41 -18.87 54.23
CA ASP A 10 -2.04 -18.37 53.99
C ASP A 10 -0.88 -19.30 53.61
N ALA A 11 -0.40 -19.12 52.36
CA ALA A 11 1.02 -18.78 52.12
C ALA A 11 1.22 -18.13 50.75
N HIS A 12 0.97 -16.82 50.67
CA HIS A 12 1.71 -15.95 49.76
C HIS A 12 3.16 -15.85 50.28
N ARG A 13 4.13 -16.42 49.56
CA ARG A 13 5.54 -15.98 49.54
C ARG A 13 6.31 -16.82 48.52
N ASP A 14 6.64 -16.20 47.39
CA ASP A 14 8.01 -16.23 46.90
C ASP A 14 8.27 -15.00 46.03
N CYS A 15 8.88 -14.04 46.71
CA CYS A 15 9.43 -12.82 46.16
C CYS A 15 10.89 -13.07 45.74
N LEU A 16 11.24 -12.51 44.59
CA LEU A 16 12.50 -11.80 44.32
C LEU A 16 13.82 -12.59 44.19
N ARG A 17 14.30 -12.54 42.95
CA ARG A 17 15.67 -12.19 42.51
C ARG A 17 16.83 -13.12 42.86
N SER A 18 17.47 -13.60 41.80
CA SER A 18 18.93 -13.51 41.66
C SER A 18 19.31 -13.09 40.24
N SER A 19 19.82 -11.86 40.16
CA SER A 19 20.64 -11.38 39.06
C SER A 19 22.05 -11.95 39.19
N SER A 20 22.63 -12.46 38.10
CA SER A 20 23.92 -12.01 37.56
C SER A 20 24.51 -13.07 36.62
N GLY A 21 24.93 -12.61 35.45
CA GLY A 21 25.54 -13.44 34.43
C GLY A 21 25.81 -12.63 33.17
N ARG A 22 26.54 -11.51 33.33
CA ARG A 22 27.16 -10.76 32.24
C ARG A 22 27.96 -11.74 31.37
N ALA A 23 27.53 -11.91 30.14
CA ALA A 23 28.43 -12.24 29.04
C ALA A 23 28.23 -11.16 27.98
N SER A 24 29.06 -10.12 28.07
CA SER A 24 29.30 -9.17 27.00
C SER A 24 29.78 -9.94 25.77
N ARG A 25 28.88 -10.20 24.83
CA ARG A 25 29.27 -10.55 23.46
C ARG A 25 29.12 -9.29 22.62
N ASN A 26 30.28 -8.75 22.28
CA ASN A 26 30.50 -7.68 21.34
C ASN A 26 29.56 -7.80 20.14
N TRP A 27 28.80 -6.73 19.89
CA TRP A 27 28.25 -6.43 18.58
C TRP A 27 29.38 -6.50 17.55
N PRO A 28 29.32 -7.39 16.54
CA PRO A 28 29.96 -7.07 15.29
C PRO A 28 29.09 -6.02 14.60
N GLY A 29 29.73 -4.94 14.15
CA GLY A 29 29.08 -3.90 13.38
C GLY A 29 28.27 -4.48 12.24
N ILE A 30 27.16 -3.81 11.95
CA ILE A 30 26.30 -4.07 10.80
C ILE A 30 27.16 -3.87 9.54
N ALA A 31 27.83 -4.92 9.11
CA ALA A 31 28.30 -5.06 7.76
C ALA A 31 27.04 -5.34 6.93
N LEU A 32 26.63 -4.36 6.14
CA LEU A 32 25.75 -4.53 4.99
C LEU A 32 26.40 -5.53 4.03
N ALA A 33 26.25 -6.82 4.32
CA ALA A 33 26.50 -7.86 3.35
C ALA A 33 25.27 -7.90 2.45
N ILE A 34 25.42 -7.43 1.22
CA ILE A 34 24.56 -7.73 0.09
C ILE A 34 25.18 -8.98 -0.56
N PRO A 35 24.70 -10.21 -0.32
CA PRO A 35 25.26 -11.38 -0.98
C PRO A 35 24.21 -11.94 -1.94
N LEU A 36 23.94 -11.24 -3.05
CA LEU A 36 23.26 -11.83 -4.21
C LEU A 36 23.79 -11.32 -5.58
N ALA A 37 24.88 -10.55 -5.61
CA ALA A 37 25.54 -10.16 -6.87
C ALA A 37 26.62 -11.17 -7.35
N LEU A 38 26.87 -12.26 -6.63
CA LEU A 38 27.96 -13.21 -6.93
C LEU A 38 27.57 -14.40 -7.83
N GLY A 39 26.39 -14.37 -8.45
CA GLY A 39 25.94 -15.44 -9.37
C GLY A 39 26.08 -15.11 -10.86
N CYS A 40 26.34 -13.85 -11.23
CA CYS A 40 26.42 -13.40 -12.63
C CYS A 40 27.82 -12.88 -12.97
N THR A 41 28.87 -13.58 -12.56
CA THR A 41 30.07 -13.59 -13.40
C THR A 41 29.77 -14.58 -14.52
N LEU A 42 29.29 -14.13 -15.67
CA LEU A 42 29.40 -14.81 -16.97
C LEU A 42 28.62 -14.04 -18.03
N ALA A 43 29.36 -13.73 -19.12
CA ALA A 43 28.95 -13.07 -20.36
C ALA A 43 28.94 -11.53 -20.32
N HIS A 44 29.95 -10.93 -20.96
CA HIS A 44 30.10 -9.50 -21.34
C HIS A 44 30.84 -8.59 -20.35
N GLY A 45 32.15 -8.82 -20.22
CA GLY A 45 33.20 -7.82 -20.45
C GLY A 45 33.40 -6.61 -19.53
N GLU A 46 32.39 -6.10 -18.83
CA GLU A 46 32.56 -4.93 -17.95
C GLU A 46 32.99 -5.33 -16.54
N SER A 47 33.90 -4.56 -15.94
CA SER A 47 34.32 -4.83 -14.58
C SER A 47 33.22 -4.42 -13.60
N LEU A 48 33.10 -5.13 -12.48
CA LEU A 48 32.20 -4.74 -11.37
C LEU A 48 32.38 -3.27 -10.96
N MET A 49 33.59 -2.72 -11.11
CA MET A 49 33.89 -1.33 -10.78
C MET A 49 33.27 -0.33 -11.77
N ASP A 50 33.19 -0.68 -13.06
CA ASP A 50 32.53 0.15 -14.08
C ASP A 50 31.01 0.20 -13.83
N GLN A 51 30.43 -0.95 -13.45
CA GLN A 51 29.02 -1.04 -13.07
C GLN A 51 28.71 -0.29 -11.76
N LEU A 52 29.59 -0.37 -10.76
CA LEU A 52 29.45 0.46 -9.54
C LEU A 52 29.57 1.96 -9.83
N GLY A 53 30.24 2.36 -10.91
CA GLY A 53 30.31 3.73 -11.38
C GLY A 53 28.96 4.33 -11.79
N THR A 54 27.93 3.51 -12.04
CA THR A 54 26.58 3.96 -12.38
C THR A 54 25.64 4.05 -11.16
N LEU A 55 26.16 3.75 -9.97
CA LEU A 55 25.41 3.82 -8.72
C LEU A 55 24.82 5.22 -8.55
N ASN A 56 23.50 5.26 -8.45
CA ASN A 56 22.77 6.47 -8.17
C ASN A 56 21.57 6.17 -7.25
N GLY A 57 21.09 7.19 -6.56
CA GLY A 57 20.01 6.94 -5.61
C GLY A 57 19.44 8.17 -4.93
N ILE A 58 18.52 7.91 -4.01
CA ILE A 58 17.85 8.89 -3.18
C ILE A 58 17.88 8.40 -1.73
N GLY A 59 18.46 9.21 -0.85
CA GLY A 59 18.25 9.10 0.59
C GLY A 59 17.19 10.11 1.03
N TYR A 60 16.35 9.75 1.99
CA TYR A 60 15.41 10.69 2.59
C TYR A 60 15.29 10.52 4.09
N ALA A 61 14.86 11.59 4.76
CA ALA A 61 14.36 11.58 6.13
C ALA A 61 12.98 12.23 6.14
N ARG A 62 12.03 11.63 6.86
CA ARG A 62 10.61 12.00 6.88
C ARG A 62 10.12 12.07 8.33
N SER A 63 9.26 13.04 8.61
CA SER A 63 8.47 13.13 9.83
C SER A 63 7.00 13.20 9.45
N VAL A 64 6.19 12.37 10.10
CA VAL A 64 4.74 12.40 9.98
C VAL A 64 4.19 12.76 11.35
N ASP A 65 3.39 13.81 11.41
CA ASP A 65 2.71 14.27 12.63
C ASP A 65 1.20 14.24 12.43
N SER A 66 0.50 13.69 13.40
CA SER A 66 -0.94 13.45 13.28
C SER A 66 -1.70 14.13 14.40
N MET A 67 -2.71 14.91 14.04
CA MET A 67 -3.49 15.77 14.93
C MET A 67 -4.98 15.51 14.78
N ASP A 68 -5.75 15.81 15.84
CA ASP A 68 -7.21 15.71 15.89
C ASP A 68 -7.79 14.32 15.55
N GLY A 69 -6.97 13.27 15.57
CA GLY A 69 -7.36 11.90 15.30
C GLY A 69 -7.94 11.20 16.52
N ARG A 70 -9.11 11.65 17.01
CA ARG A 70 -9.86 10.89 18.04
C ARG A 70 -10.66 9.79 17.35
N ALA A 71 -10.00 8.68 17.09
CA ALA A 71 -10.60 7.51 16.45
C ALA A 71 -11.54 6.75 17.39
N LEU A 72 -12.72 6.38 16.92
CA LEU A 72 -13.57 5.37 17.59
C LEU A 72 -12.91 3.97 17.52
N LEU A 73 -12.22 3.64 16.41
CA LEU A 73 -11.54 2.36 16.20
C LEU A 73 -10.00 2.44 16.28
N GLY A 74 -9.40 3.53 15.82
CA GLY A 74 -7.94 3.71 15.72
C GLY A 74 -7.15 3.63 17.04
N ARG A 75 -7.77 3.83 18.21
CA ARG A 75 -7.09 3.57 19.51
C ARG A 75 -6.94 2.08 19.82
N LEU A 76 -7.74 1.22 19.22
CA LEU A 76 -7.81 -0.23 19.52
C LEU A 76 -6.96 -1.08 18.57
N ILE A 77 -6.82 -0.68 17.31
CA ILE A 77 -5.98 -1.37 16.32
C ILE A 77 -4.50 -1.00 16.39
N GLY A 78 -4.15 0.04 17.13
CA GLY A 78 -2.79 0.58 17.13
C GLY A 78 -2.49 1.53 15.96
N ASP A 79 -3.34 1.55 14.92
CA ASP A 79 -3.25 2.40 13.71
C ASP A 79 -3.86 3.80 13.87
N SER A 80 -3.92 4.33 15.10
CA SER A 80 -4.03 5.80 15.22
C SER A 80 -2.91 6.39 14.36
N PRO A 81 -3.15 7.42 13.55
CA PRO A 81 -2.06 8.06 12.84
C PRO A 81 -1.11 8.59 13.94
N ARG A 82 0.07 7.97 14.06
CA ARG A 82 1.06 8.22 15.11
C ARG A 82 2.12 9.14 14.54
N ASN A 83 2.75 9.90 15.43
CA ASN A 83 3.95 10.59 15.03
C ASN A 83 5.03 9.56 14.71
N LEU A 84 5.64 9.69 13.55
CA LEU A 84 6.61 8.74 13.03
C LEU A 84 7.77 9.50 12.40
N GLN A 85 8.97 8.99 12.61
CA GLN A 85 10.17 9.42 11.90
C GLN A 85 10.74 8.23 11.13
N GLU A 86 10.92 8.43 9.83
CA GLU A 86 11.49 7.43 8.93
C GLU A 86 12.71 8.00 8.21
N ALA A 87 13.64 7.11 7.87
CA ALA A 87 14.68 7.36 6.90
C ALA A 87 14.67 6.24 5.87
N GLY A 88 14.80 6.59 4.60
CA GLY A 88 14.82 5.61 3.53
C GLY A 88 15.97 5.81 2.57
N LEU A 89 16.32 4.72 1.90
CA LEU A 89 17.34 4.67 0.86
C LEU A 89 16.78 3.90 -0.32
N LEU A 90 16.81 4.54 -1.48
CA LEU A 90 16.65 3.92 -2.78
C LEU A 90 17.99 3.98 -3.50
N ALA A 91 18.51 2.83 -3.90
CA ALA A 91 19.74 2.73 -4.68
C ALA A 91 19.49 1.88 -5.92
N ARG A 92 20.11 2.26 -7.04
CA ARG A 92 20.11 1.48 -8.27
C ARG A 92 21.47 1.51 -8.96
N ILE A 93 21.72 0.44 -9.69
CA ILE A 93 22.84 0.26 -10.61
C ILE A 93 22.20 0.08 -11.99
N ASP A 94 22.55 0.96 -12.91
CA ASP A 94 22.05 0.98 -14.28
C ASP A 94 23.24 0.64 -15.20
N GLY A 95 23.55 -0.66 -15.37
CA GLY A 95 24.54 -1.13 -16.34
C GLY A 95 23.94 -1.32 -17.74
N GLU A 96 24.78 -1.60 -18.74
CA GLU A 96 24.33 -1.78 -20.14
C GLU A 96 23.26 -2.88 -20.26
N ASN A 97 23.54 -4.07 -19.71
CA ASN A 97 22.65 -5.22 -19.76
C ASN A 97 22.12 -5.66 -18.38
N LEU A 98 22.70 -5.14 -17.30
CA LEU A 98 22.34 -5.51 -15.92
C LEU A 98 21.81 -4.29 -15.19
N PHE A 99 20.58 -4.40 -14.71
CA PHE A 99 19.96 -3.45 -13.81
C PHE A 99 19.77 -4.11 -12.44
N ALA A 100 20.13 -3.40 -11.38
CA ALA A 100 19.85 -3.82 -10.01
C ALA A 100 19.27 -2.66 -9.21
N ASN A 101 18.31 -2.93 -8.34
CA ASN A 101 17.78 -1.93 -7.43
C ASN A 101 17.52 -2.50 -6.04
N ALA A 102 17.66 -1.63 -5.04
CA ALA A 102 17.33 -1.92 -3.66
C ALA A 102 16.64 -0.72 -3.02
N ARG A 103 15.59 -0.98 -2.23
CA ARG A 103 14.87 0.02 -1.47
C ARG A 103 14.69 -0.46 -0.03
N VAL A 104 15.15 0.34 0.91
CA VAL A 104 15.07 0.07 2.35
C VAL A 104 14.50 1.30 3.04
N VAL A 105 13.57 1.09 3.97
CA VAL A 105 13.04 2.15 4.84
C VAL A 105 13.23 1.71 6.28
N ALA A 106 13.78 2.59 7.12
CA ALA A 106 13.93 2.39 8.55
C ALA A 106 13.08 3.41 9.31
N GLY A 107 12.34 2.96 10.32
CA GLY A 107 11.45 3.79 11.12
C GLY A 107 11.73 3.65 12.60
N ASN A 108 11.58 4.73 13.36
CA ASN A 108 11.64 4.68 14.82
C ASN A 108 10.25 4.37 15.40
N HIS A 109 10.08 3.19 15.98
CA HIS A 109 8.89 2.85 16.76
C HIS A 109 9.26 2.29 18.12
N SER A 110 8.75 2.92 19.18
CA SER A 110 8.96 2.56 20.58
C SER A 110 8.31 1.23 21.02
N LEU A 111 7.64 0.46 20.14
CA LEU A 111 7.01 -0.83 20.49
C LEU A 111 6.89 -1.81 19.30
N GLY A 112 8.00 -2.46 18.88
CA GLY A 112 8.08 -3.71 18.07
C GLY A 112 7.40 -3.73 16.68
N ALA A 113 7.72 -4.59 15.70
CA ALA A 113 8.84 -5.48 15.44
C ALA A 113 9.09 -5.45 13.92
N GLN A 114 9.50 -4.30 13.39
CA GLN A 114 10.23 -4.14 12.12
C GLN A 114 10.70 -2.69 12.05
N ALA A 115 11.81 -2.38 12.72
CA ALA A 115 12.46 -1.06 12.65
C ALA A 115 13.00 -0.73 11.24
N SER A 116 12.98 -1.72 10.34
CA SER A 116 13.37 -1.60 8.95
C SER A 116 12.53 -2.53 8.07
N ARG A 117 12.00 -1.99 6.98
CA ARG A 117 11.31 -2.71 5.91
C ARG A 117 12.14 -2.68 4.64
N PHE A 118 12.16 -3.83 3.97
CA PHE A 118 12.85 -4.01 2.71
C PHE A 118 11.81 -4.02 1.59
N ASN A 119 11.63 -2.88 0.93
CA ASN A 119 10.49 -2.66 0.04
C ASN A 119 10.73 -3.20 -1.36
N GLU A 120 11.97 -3.24 -1.82
CA GLU A 120 12.33 -3.72 -3.16
C GLU A 120 13.78 -4.24 -3.21
N ALA A 121 14.00 -5.40 -3.83
CA ALA A 121 15.30 -5.91 -4.33
C ALA A 121 15.03 -6.55 -5.67
N GLY A 122 15.55 -5.98 -6.73
CA GLY A 122 15.38 -6.51 -8.06
C GLY A 122 16.70 -6.64 -8.79
N VAL A 123 16.76 -7.65 -9.64
CA VAL A 123 17.74 -7.72 -10.72
C VAL A 123 16.97 -7.90 -12.02
N ARG A 124 17.39 -7.17 -13.06
CA ARG A 124 16.92 -7.34 -14.42
C ARG A 124 18.12 -7.50 -15.33
N TYR A 125 18.06 -8.50 -16.20
CA TYR A 125 19.02 -8.70 -17.27
C TYR A 125 18.34 -8.49 -18.63
N ALA A 126 18.97 -7.73 -19.51
CA ALA A 126 18.53 -7.50 -20.88
C ALA A 126 19.43 -8.24 -21.87
N PHE A 127 18.80 -8.94 -22.81
CA PHE A 127 19.45 -9.63 -23.91
C PHE A 127 19.31 -8.81 -25.19
N ASP A 128 20.28 -8.92 -26.10
CA ASP A 128 20.33 -8.15 -27.37
C ASP A 128 19.12 -8.38 -28.29
N ASN A 129 18.39 -9.48 -28.10
CA ASN A 129 17.21 -9.84 -28.89
C ASN A 129 15.90 -9.23 -28.37
N GLY A 130 15.97 -8.25 -27.46
CA GLY A 130 14.80 -7.57 -26.88
C GLY A 130 14.09 -8.35 -25.78
N ILE A 131 14.66 -9.49 -25.34
CA ILE A 131 14.19 -10.23 -24.17
C ILE A 131 14.80 -9.62 -22.92
N THR A 132 14.01 -9.49 -21.85
CA THR A 132 14.50 -9.16 -20.52
C THR A 132 13.92 -10.11 -19.48
N LEU A 133 14.77 -10.54 -18.55
CA LEU A 133 14.39 -11.34 -17.40
C LEU A 133 14.54 -10.49 -16.13
N THR A 134 13.49 -10.42 -15.32
CA THR A 134 13.50 -9.73 -14.03
C THR A 134 13.20 -10.74 -12.92
N ALA A 135 13.90 -10.64 -11.80
CA ALA A 135 13.61 -11.42 -10.61
C ALA A 135 13.87 -10.64 -9.34
N GLY A 136 13.11 -10.95 -8.30
CA GLY A 136 13.28 -10.41 -6.95
C GLY A 136 11.98 -9.85 -6.38
N LYS A 137 12.10 -9.10 -5.29
CA LYS A 137 10.98 -8.36 -4.71
C LYS A 137 10.85 -7.05 -5.45
N ARG A 138 9.85 -6.92 -6.31
CA ARG A 138 9.75 -5.87 -7.32
C ARG A 138 8.39 -5.17 -7.24
N ILE A 139 8.40 -3.87 -7.48
CA ILE A 139 7.18 -3.12 -7.79
C ILE A 139 7.00 -3.22 -9.30
N ASP A 140 5.90 -3.83 -9.73
CA ASP A 140 5.51 -3.89 -11.14
C ASP A 140 4.12 -3.31 -11.34
N ALA A 141 4.08 -2.13 -11.97
CA ALA A 141 2.86 -1.38 -12.24
C ALA A 141 2.33 -1.77 -13.63
N LEU A 142 1.28 -2.59 -13.64
CA LEU A 142 0.62 -3.05 -14.87
C LEU A 142 -0.45 -2.07 -15.38
N ASP A 143 -0.82 -1.09 -14.55
CA ASP A 143 -1.84 -0.08 -14.82
C ASP A 143 -1.29 1.17 -15.51
N THR A 144 -2.18 1.86 -16.21
CA THR A 144 -1.96 3.24 -16.69
C THR A 144 -2.51 4.30 -15.73
N SER A 145 -3.29 3.87 -14.75
CA SER A 145 -3.90 4.69 -13.71
C SER A 145 -2.89 5.34 -12.78
N GLN A 146 -3.30 6.44 -12.14
CA GLN A 146 -2.43 7.29 -11.33
C GLN A 146 -2.69 7.16 -9.83
N ALA A 147 -3.94 6.90 -9.41
CA ALA A 147 -4.31 6.83 -7.99
C ALA A 147 -4.89 5.46 -7.58
N PHE A 148 -5.57 4.79 -8.51
CA PHE A 148 -6.25 3.52 -8.32
C PHE A 148 -5.69 2.48 -9.28
N PHE A 149 -5.11 1.40 -8.74
CA PHE A 149 -4.36 0.40 -9.51
C PHE A 149 -5.14 -0.93 -9.60
N PRO A 150 -6.14 -1.06 -10.48
CA PRO A 150 -6.94 -2.29 -10.61
C PRO A 150 -6.13 -3.51 -11.08
N LEU A 151 -4.91 -3.32 -11.59
CA LEU A 151 -3.96 -4.37 -11.95
C LEU A 151 -2.73 -4.38 -11.03
N GLY A 152 -2.81 -3.76 -9.85
CA GLY A 152 -1.74 -3.67 -8.86
C GLY A 152 -1.47 -4.97 -8.08
N PHE A 153 -1.34 -6.12 -8.75
CA PHE A 153 -1.10 -7.42 -8.07
C PHE A 153 0.28 -7.56 -7.43
N PHE A 154 1.26 -6.83 -7.97
CA PHE A 154 2.68 -6.96 -7.61
C PHE A 154 3.20 -5.74 -6.85
N GLN A 155 2.29 -4.96 -6.27
CA GLN A 155 2.63 -3.79 -5.47
C GLN A 155 1.62 -3.60 -4.35
N LYS A 156 2.12 -3.18 -3.18
CA LYS A 156 1.30 -2.62 -2.12
C LYS A 156 0.62 -1.35 -2.66
N ARG A 157 -0.63 -1.10 -2.27
CA ARG A 157 -1.28 0.14 -2.68
C ARG A 157 -0.54 1.36 -2.10
N ALA A 158 -0.26 2.35 -2.94
CA ALA A 158 0.30 3.62 -2.51
C ALA A 158 -0.71 4.36 -1.62
N ALA A 159 -0.21 5.03 -0.59
CA ALA A 159 -1.03 5.90 0.23
C ALA A 159 -1.70 6.96 -0.64
N THR A 160 -2.98 7.23 -0.42
CA THR A 160 -3.70 8.27 -1.17
C THR A 160 -3.10 9.68 -0.98
N ALA A 161 -2.36 9.88 0.11
CA ALA A 161 -1.57 11.08 0.38
C ALA A 161 -0.28 11.18 -0.46
N ASP A 162 0.21 10.10 -1.06
CA ASP A 162 1.45 10.06 -1.85
C ASP A 162 1.35 9.09 -3.05
N ILE A 163 0.52 9.47 -4.02
CA ILE A 163 0.34 8.69 -5.27
C ILE A 163 1.62 8.48 -6.10
N TYR A 164 2.67 9.27 -5.85
CA TYR A 164 3.94 9.17 -6.56
C TYR A 164 4.98 8.36 -5.79
N ASP A 165 4.61 7.80 -4.65
CA ASP A 165 5.50 6.97 -3.84
C ASP A 165 6.85 7.66 -3.56
N ARG A 166 6.80 8.96 -3.28
CA ARG A 166 7.97 9.82 -3.03
C ARG A 166 8.72 9.41 -1.78
N TYR A 167 8.02 8.81 -0.82
CA TYR A 167 8.59 8.26 0.39
C TYR A 167 8.90 6.76 0.26
N GLY A 168 8.68 6.15 -0.92
CA GLY A 168 8.94 4.74 -1.12
C GLY A 168 8.11 3.85 -0.19
N ASP A 169 6.91 4.28 0.17
CA ASP A 169 5.95 3.56 1.03
C ASP A 169 5.42 2.29 0.35
N VAL A 170 5.41 2.27 -0.98
CA VAL A 170 5.03 1.10 -1.77
C VAL A 170 6.08 0.00 -1.60
N GLU A 171 5.58 -1.19 -1.32
CA GLU A 171 6.34 -2.42 -1.18
C GLU A 171 6.04 -3.34 -2.37
N GLY A 172 7.09 -3.90 -2.97
CA GLY A 172 6.97 -4.83 -4.08
C GLY A 172 6.68 -6.26 -3.65
N THR A 173 6.27 -7.09 -4.59
CA THR A 173 6.03 -8.52 -4.39
C THR A 173 7.19 -9.34 -4.92
N PRO A 174 7.59 -10.45 -4.27
CA PRO A 174 8.48 -11.44 -4.86
C PRO A 174 7.91 -11.98 -6.17
N LEU A 175 8.62 -11.76 -7.27
CA LEU A 175 8.21 -12.16 -8.61
C LEU A 175 9.39 -12.55 -9.50
N VAL A 176 9.04 -13.23 -10.58
CA VAL A 176 9.86 -13.46 -11.76
C VAL A 176 9.07 -13.03 -12.97
N GLU A 177 9.72 -12.32 -13.87
CA GLU A 177 9.16 -11.80 -15.11
C GLU A 177 10.06 -12.18 -16.28
N ALA A 178 9.44 -12.62 -17.37
CA ALA A 178 10.05 -12.67 -18.68
C ALA A 178 9.28 -11.76 -19.63
N LYS A 179 9.98 -10.82 -20.27
CA LYS A 179 9.39 -9.85 -21.19
C LYS A 179 10.14 -9.87 -22.50
N TRP A 180 9.40 -9.86 -23.60
CA TRP A 180 9.93 -9.58 -24.92
C TRP A 180 9.36 -8.24 -25.41
N ALA A 181 10.23 -7.40 -25.96
CA ALA A 181 9.87 -6.13 -26.57
C ALA A 181 10.29 -6.11 -28.05
N GLY A 182 9.29 -6.04 -28.93
CA GLY A 182 9.48 -5.67 -30.33
C GLY A 182 9.32 -4.17 -30.54
N GLU A 183 9.16 -3.73 -31.79
CA GLU A 183 9.06 -2.30 -32.15
C GLU A 183 7.82 -1.62 -31.54
N GLN A 184 6.66 -2.28 -31.64
CA GLN A 184 5.37 -1.75 -31.17
C GLN A 184 4.65 -2.69 -30.21
N THR A 185 5.11 -3.93 -30.10
CA THR A 185 4.42 -4.98 -29.34
C THR A 185 5.31 -5.46 -28.21
N THR A 186 4.72 -5.69 -27.05
CA THR A 186 5.40 -6.37 -25.94
C THR A 186 4.61 -7.57 -25.47
N LEU A 187 5.30 -8.66 -25.17
CA LEU A 187 4.73 -9.84 -24.53
C LEU A 187 5.43 -10.05 -23.19
N GLN A 188 4.67 -10.22 -22.12
CA GLN A 188 5.17 -10.31 -20.76
C GLN A 188 4.52 -11.48 -20.03
N PHE A 189 5.33 -12.28 -19.36
CA PHE A 189 4.93 -13.38 -18.49
C PHE A 189 5.41 -13.06 -17.08
N ILE A 190 4.52 -13.08 -16.10
CA ILE A 190 4.84 -12.72 -14.72
C ILE A 190 4.30 -13.79 -13.80
N ALA A 191 5.11 -14.23 -12.84
CA ALA A 191 4.68 -15.07 -11.75
C ALA A 191 5.23 -14.52 -10.42
N GLY A 192 4.39 -14.44 -9.40
CA GLY A 192 4.79 -13.98 -8.08
C GLY A 192 3.85 -14.46 -6.99
N GLU A 193 4.25 -14.30 -5.75
CA GLU A 193 3.43 -14.65 -4.59
C GLU A 193 3.49 -13.52 -3.58
N ASN A 194 2.35 -12.91 -3.33
CA ASN A 194 2.23 -11.90 -2.28
C ASN A 194 1.79 -12.56 -0.97
N ARG A 195 2.48 -12.21 0.10
CA ARG A 195 2.12 -12.61 1.47
C ARG A 195 1.93 -11.35 2.28
N THR A 196 0.72 -11.14 2.74
CA THR A 196 0.40 -10.01 3.61
C THR A 196 0.32 -10.47 5.05
N LEU A 197 0.66 -9.56 5.97
CA LEU A 197 0.42 -9.80 7.38
C LEU A 197 -1.10 -9.83 7.61
N ARG A 198 -1.56 -10.67 8.55
CA ARG A 198 -2.99 -10.78 8.86
C ARG A 198 -3.64 -9.43 9.18
N ASN A 199 -2.91 -8.42 9.65
CA ASN A 199 -3.46 -7.11 10.00
C ASN A 199 -3.35 -6.05 8.87
N ASP A 200 -2.76 -6.38 7.71
CA ASP A 200 -2.60 -5.43 6.59
C ASP A 200 -3.86 -5.38 5.72
N VAL A 201 -4.90 -4.71 6.23
CA VAL A 201 -6.23 -4.62 5.59
C VAL A 201 -6.15 -4.10 4.15
N ASP A 202 -5.22 -3.18 3.87
CA ASP A 202 -5.08 -2.55 2.56
C ASP A 202 -4.62 -3.48 1.44
N ASN A 203 -3.94 -4.58 1.79
CA ASN A 203 -3.26 -5.43 0.81
C ASN A 203 -3.73 -6.89 0.84
N ARG A 204 -4.71 -7.23 1.69
CA ARG A 204 -5.36 -8.55 1.67
C ARG A 204 -6.00 -8.87 0.32
N ASP A 205 -6.39 -7.85 -0.45
CA ASP A 205 -6.98 -7.98 -1.78
C ASP A 205 -5.97 -8.40 -2.87
N VAL A 206 -4.68 -8.34 -2.59
CA VAL A 206 -3.61 -8.78 -3.49
C VAL A 206 -2.82 -9.97 -2.93
N GLU A 207 -3.27 -10.55 -1.81
CA GLU A 207 -2.65 -11.73 -1.20
C GLU A 207 -2.81 -12.98 -2.08
N GLY A 208 -1.70 -13.71 -2.29
CA GLY A 208 -1.70 -15.02 -2.94
C GLY A 208 -0.82 -15.10 -4.18
N ALA A 209 -0.73 -16.31 -4.72
CA ALA A 209 0.02 -16.60 -5.93
C ALA A 209 -0.68 -15.98 -7.15
N THR A 210 0.07 -15.24 -7.96
CA THR A 210 -0.39 -14.56 -9.16
C THR A 210 0.47 -14.96 -10.35
N GLN A 211 -0.17 -15.31 -11.46
CA GLN A 211 0.46 -15.67 -12.73
C GLN A 211 -0.28 -14.97 -13.85
N LEU A 212 0.40 -14.13 -14.63
CA LEU A 212 -0.21 -13.32 -15.68
C LEU A 212 0.56 -13.45 -16.99
N VAL A 213 -0.18 -13.41 -18.09
CA VAL A 213 0.32 -13.14 -19.44
C VAL A 213 -0.26 -11.81 -19.89
N ARG A 214 0.59 -10.92 -20.38
CA ARG A 214 0.21 -9.60 -20.88
C ARG A 214 0.75 -9.39 -22.29
N GLY A 215 -0.14 -9.07 -23.21
CA GLY A 215 0.21 -8.57 -24.54
C GLY A 215 -0.14 -7.09 -24.62
N ALA A 216 0.81 -6.25 -25.04
CA ALA A 216 0.58 -4.82 -25.23
C ALA A 216 1.00 -4.37 -26.63
N TYR A 217 0.29 -3.36 -27.14
CA TYR A 217 0.55 -2.73 -28.41
C TYR A 217 0.58 -1.21 -28.23
N ASN A 218 1.62 -0.58 -28.77
CA ASN A 218 1.86 0.86 -28.70
C ASN A 218 1.77 1.47 -30.10
N TRP A 219 1.10 2.61 -30.22
CA TRP A 219 1.03 3.40 -31.45
C TRP A 219 1.34 4.87 -31.15
N SER A 220 1.42 5.69 -32.19
CA SER A 220 1.65 7.12 -32.01
C SER A 220 0.49 7.74 -31.21
N GLY A 221 0.80 8.22 -30.00
CA GLY A 221 -0.18 8.84 -29.11
C GLY A 221 -1.07 7.85 -28.35
N GLY A 222 -0.67 6.58 -28.18
CA GLY A 222 -1.43 5.66 -27.31
C GLY A 222 -0.86 4.26 -27.14
N SER A 223 -1.50 3.51 -26.25
CA SER A 223 -1.17 2.12 -25.93
C SER A 223 -2.40 1.36 -25.45
N ALA A 224 -2.46 0.06 -25.76
CA ALA A 224 -3.43 -0.86 -25.20
C ALA A 224 -2.74 -2.13 -24.75
N ALA A 225 -3.26 -2.76 -23.70
CA ALA A 225 -2.80 -4.08 -23.29
C ALA A 225 -3.97 -4.95 -22.83
N LEU A 226 -3.83 -6.24 -23.09
CA LEU A 226 -4.71 -7.29 -22.57
C LEU A 226 -3.90 -8.19 -21.65
N LEU A 227 -4.53 -8.58 -20.54
CA LEU A 227 -3.95 -9.45 -19.54
C LEU A 227 -4.90 -10.61 -19.28
N ALA A 228 -4.36 -11.80 -19.11
CA ALA A 228 -5.10 -12.96 -18.64
C ALA A 228 -4.23 -13.79 -17.70
N GLY A 229 -4.84 -14.44 -16.73
CA GLY A 229 -4.09 -15.29 -15.84
C GLY A 229 -4.86 -15.71 -14.61
N ARG A 230 -4.14 -15.97 -13.53
CA ARG A 230 -4.69 -16.41 -12.25
C ARG A 230 -4.17 -15.55 -11.11
N HIS A 231 -5.06 -15.17 -10.21
CA HIS A 231 -4.75 -14.52 -8.94
C HIS A 231 -5.38 -15.32 -7.80
N ALA A 232 -4.59 -15.67 -6.77
CA ALA A 232 -5.03 -16.47 -5.63
C ALA A 232 -5.80 -17.76 -6.02
N GLY A 233 -5.35 -18.42 -7.10
CA GLY A 233 -5.96 -19.63 -7.66
C GLY A 233 -7.17 -19.40 -8.57
N ARG A 234 -7.66 -18.17 -8.71
CA ARG A 234 -8.82 -17.79 -9.53
C ARG A 234 -8.40 -17.22 -10.86
N GLY A 235 -9.06 -17.67 -11.92
CA GLY A 235 -8.85 -17.13 -13.25
C GLY A 235 -9.47 -15.74 -13.39
N GLY A 236 -8.79 -14.86 -14.11
CA GLY A 236 -9.28 -13.53 -14.42
C GLY A 236 -8.64 -12.96 -15.68
N ALA A 237 -9.18 -11.83 -16.11
CA ALA A 237 -8.71 -11.09 -17.27
C ALA A 237 -8.79 -9.59 -17.01
N GLY A 238 -7.93 -8.83 -17.66
CA GLY A 238 -7.88 -7.39 -17.55
C GLY A 238 -7.40 -6.71 -18.81
N ALA A 239 -7.53 -5.40 -18.82
CA ALA A 239 -7.11 -4.57 -19.93
C ALA A 239 -6.65 -3.21 -19.44
N THR A 240 -5.77 -2.59 -20.22
CA THR A 240 -5.43 -1.17 -20.10
C THR A 240 -5.56 -0.50 -21.45
N LEU A 241 -5.93 0.77 -21.42
CA LEU A 241 -5.98 1.64 -22.58
C LEU A 241 -5.45 3.01 -22.16
N SER A 242 -4.68 3.65 -23.04
CA SER A 242 -4.25 5.03 -22.89
C SER A 242 -4.14 5.66 -24.27
N PHE A 243 -4.62 6.87 -24.45
CA PHE A 243 -4.43 7.62 -25.69
C PHE A 243 -4.44 9.12 -25.44
N ASP A 244 -3.65 9.82 -26.24
CA ASP A 244 -3.52 11.26 -26.21
C ASP A 244 -4.70 11.91 -26.93
N VAL A 245 -5.32 12.87 -26.27
CA VAL A 245 -6.42 13.68 -26.79
C VAL A 245 -5.93 15.12 -26.92
N ALA A 246 -5.93 15.63 -28.15
CA ALA A 246 -5.23 16.87 -28.50
C ALA A 246 -3.73 16.81 -28.10
N ARG A 247 -3.08 17.97 -27.91
CA ARG A 247 -1.63 18.04 -27.69
C ARG A 247 -1.18 17.94 -26.23
N SER A 248 -2.11 17.85 -25.29
CA SER A 248 -1.80 18.08 -23.87
C SER A 248 -2.61 17.24 -22.90
N ASN A 249 -3.42 16.29 -23.37
CA ASN A 249 -4.23 15.44 -22.50
C ASN A 249 -3.99 13.99 -22.85
N THR A 250 -4.01 13.14 -21.84
CA THR A 250 -4.02 11.69 -22.00
C THR A 250 -5.20 11.15 -21.22
N VAL A 251 -6.06 10.38 -21.89
CA VAL A 251 -7.15 9.64 -21.26
C VAL A 251 -6.71 8.20 -21.11
N TYR A 252 -7.01 7.59 -19.98
CA TYR A 252 -6.62 6.23 -19.68
C TYR A 252 -7.71 5.46 -18.94
N ALA A 253 -7.67 4.14 -19.07
CA ALA A 253 -8.52 3.23 -18.36
C ALA A 253 -7.76 1.93 -18.05
N GLY A 254 -8.07 1.34 -16.90
CA GLY A 254 -7.60 0.02 -16.49
C GLY A 254 -8.74 -0.76 -15.86
N ALA A 255 -8.81 -2.07 -16.09
CA ALA A 255 -9.82 -2.93 -15.46
C ALA A 255 -9.33 -4.36 -15.29
N TRP A 256 -9.84 -5.02 -14.24
CA TRP A 256 -9.69 -6.44 -13.97
C TRP A 256 -11.03 -7.06 -13.61
N LEU A 257 -11.23 -8.30 -14.06
CA LEU A 257 -12.40 -9.10 -13.78
C LEU A 257 -11.96 -10.50 -13.33
N GLU A 258 -12.53 -10.96 -12.22
CA GLU A 258 -12.27 -12.28 -11.65
C GLU A 258 -13.50 -12.85 -10.98
N ARG A 259 -13.49 -14.16 -10.71
CA ARG A 259 -14.54 -14.82 -9.93
C ARG A 259 -14.13 -14.94 -8.47
N GLY A 260 -15.00 -14.46 -7.59
CA GLY A 260 -14.70 -14.32 -6.17
C GLY A 260 -13.64 -13.25 -5.91
N THR A 261 -13.22 -13.12 -4.65
CA THR A 261 -12.18 -12.15 -4.25
C THR A 261 -11.41 -12.68 -3.05
N THR A 262 -10.16 -12.24 -2.93
CA THR A 262 -9.31 -12.42 -1.74
C THR A 262 -9.70 -11.53 -0.58
N ARG A 263 -10.48 -10.45 -0.83
CA ARG A 263 -10.92 -9.52 0.21
C ARG A 263 -12.04 -10.12 1.06
N PRO A 264 -11.80 -10.41 2.36
CA PRO A 264 -12.84 -10.98 3.21
C PRO A 264 -13.85 -9.90 3.63
N LEU A 265 -15.03 -10.34 4.04
CA LEU A 265 -16.03 -9.51 4.73
C LEU A 265 -16.26 -10.08 6.15
N PRO A 266 -16.63 -9.26 7.13
CA PRO A 266 -17.08 -9.79 8.41
C PRO A 266 -18.41 -10.54 8.24
N ALA A 267 -18.63 -11.59 9.03
CA ALA A 267 -19.80 -12.45 8.90
C ALA A 267 -21.15 -11.72 9.05
N PHE A 268 -21.22 -10.64 9.85
CA PHE A 268 -22.44 -9.82 9.95
C PHE A 268 -22.79 -9.08 8.65
N ILE A 269 -21.81 -8.82 7.77
CA ILE A 269 -22.03 -8.26 6.44
C ILE A 269 -22.32 -9.37 5.43
N ALA A 270 -21.48 -10.40 5.41
CA ALA A 270 -21.51 -11.47 4.42
C ALA A 270 -22.77 -12.34 4.54
N ASN A 271 -23.08 -12.79 5.76
CA ASN A 271 -24.09 -13.82 6.02
C ASN A 271 -25.24 -13.32 6.91
N GLY A 272 -25.15 -12.08 7.41
CA GLY A 272 -26.17 -11.49 8.29
C GLY A 272 -26.10 -12.00 9.74
N THR A 273 -24.95 -12.53 10.18
CA THR A 273 -24.74 -12.97 11.56
C THR A 273 -25.05 -11.83 12.55
N PRO A 274 -25.87 -12.06 13.60
CA PRO A 274 -26.17 -11.06 14.62
C PRO A 274 -24.92 -10.54 15.35
N LEU A 275 -24.86 -9.23 15.67
CA LEU A 275 -23.68 -8.56 16.24
C LEU A 275 -23.30 -9.01 17.65
N ASP A 276 -24.23 -9.61 18.38
CA ASP A 276 -24.06 -10.20 19.71
C ASP A 276 -23.46 -11.62 19.66
N SER A 277 -23.40 -12.23 18.48
CA SER A 277 -22.69 -13.49 18.28
C SER A 277 -21.19 -13.29 18.26
N ALA A 278 -20.45 -14.18 18.93
CA ALA A 278 -18.98 -14.21 18.89
C ALA A 278 -18.43 -14.32 17.44
N ALA A 279 -19.16 -15.01 16.56
CA ALA A 279 -18.75 -15.23 15.17
C ALA A 279 -19.08 -14.04 14.24
N ALA A 280 -19.73 -12.97 14.72
CA ALA A 280 -20.15 -11.85 13.88
C ALA A 280 -18.99 -11.18 13.15
N TYR A 281 -17.82 -11.11 13.80
CA TYR A 281 -16.63 -10.44 13.32
C TYR A 281 -15.62 -11.39 12.65
N ASP A 282 -15.98 -12.67 12.49
CA ASP A 282 -15.14 -13.63 11.78
C ASP A 282 -15.03 -13.25 10.29
N ALA A 283 -13.83 -13.42 9.75
CA ALA A 283 -13.57 -13.18 8.33
C ALA A 283 -14.18 -14.31 7.49
N VAL A 284 -15.08 -13.95 6.58
CA VAL A 284 -15.66 -14.87 5.59
C VAL A 284 -14.79 -14.85 4.35
N ASP A 285 -14.24 -16.02 3.98
CA ASP A 285 -13.51 -16.21 2.73
C ASP A 285 -14.47 -16.15 1.53
N ARG A 286 -14.14 -15.28 0.58
CA ARG A 286 -14.94 -14.98 -0.63
C ARG A 286 -14.28 -15.47 -1.91
N ARG A 287 -13.16 -16.20 -1.83
CA ARG A 287 -12.47 -16.73 -3.01
C ARG A 287 -13.36 -17.69 -3.80
N ASN A 288 -14.30 -18.38 -3.13
CA ASN A 288 -15.24 -19.32 -3.74
C ASN A 288 -16.57 -18.69 -4.17
N ASP A 289 -16.76 -17.38 -3.99
CA ASP A 289 -18.00 -16.71 -4.39
C ASP A 289 -18.27 -16.96 -5.88
N ARG A 290 -19.54 -17.20 -6.22
CA ARG A 290 -19.96 -17.35 -7.62
C ARG A 290 -20.07 -16.01 -8.34
N GLN A 291 -20.05 -14.91 -7.59
CA GLN A 291 -20.13 -13.56 -8.11
C GLN A 291 -18.86 -13.22 -8.91
N ILE A 292 -19.07 -12.54 -10.03
CA ILE A 292 -18.01 -11.90 -10.77
C ILE A 292 -17.67 -10.59 -10.07
N MET A 293 -16.44 -10.47 -9.63
CA MET A 293 -15.88 -9.25 -9.07
C MET A 293 -15.14 -8.53 -10.18
N TRP A 294 -15.29 -7.21 -10.22
CA TRP A 294 -14.55 -6.38 -11.16
C TRP A 294 -14.09 -5.12 -10.47
N ARG A 295 -12.95 -4.64 -10.91
CA ARG A 295 -12.38 -3.38 -10.46
C ARG A 295 -11.85 -2.61 -11.66
N SER A 296 -12.04 -1.31 -11.65
CA SER A 296 -11.65 -0.44 -12.74
C SER A 296 -11.21 0.93 -12.25
N ALA A 297 -10.46 1.60 -13.11
CA ALA A 297 -10.15 3.01 -12.98
C ALA A 297 -10.21 3.64 -14.37
N VAL A 298 -10.81 4.83 -14.46
CA VAL A 298 -10.86 5.64 -15.68
C VAL A 298 -10.48 7.05 -15.31
N GLY A 299 -9.54 7.63 -16.04
CA GLY A 299 -9.05 8.95 -15.72
C GLY A 299 -8.48 9.71 -16.90
N MET A 300 -8.10 10.93 -16.61
CA MET A 300 -7.47 11.85 -17.53
C MET A 300 -6.35 12.59 -16.80
N GLN A 301 -5.23 12.76 -17.47
CA GLN A 301 -4.21 13.73 -17.10
C GLN A 301 -4.12 14.83 -18.16
N SER A 302 -3.87 16.06 -17.75
CA SER A 302 -3.77 17.22 -18.63
C SER A 302 -2.64 18.14 -18.22
N ALA A 303 -1.82 18.56 -19.19
CA ALA A 303 -0.86 19.64 -19.07
C ALA A 303 -1.53 20.95 -19.55
N LEU A 304 -1.98 21.75 -18.60
CA LEU A 304 -2.69 23.00 -18.86
C LEU A 304 -1.69 24.16 -19.04
N PRO A 305 -2.08 25.24 -19.74
CA PRO A 305 -1.25 26.44 -19.87
C PRO A 305 -0.78 27.00 -18.53
N GLY A 306 0.44 27.56 -18.50
CA GLY A 306 1.01 28.16 -17.29
C GLY A 306 1.60 27.15 -16.29
N ASN A 307 2.14 26.03 -16.78
CA ASN A 307 2.75 24.95 -15.98
C ASN A 307 1.78 24.35 -14.96
N LEU A 308 0.52 24.23 -15.34
CA LEU A 308 -0.53 23.60 -14.56
C LEU A 308 -0.68 22.14 -15.01
N SER A 309 -0.92 21.25 -14.05
CA SER A 309 -1.22 19.84 -14.31
C SER A 309 -2.50 19.46 -13.60
N LEU A 310 -3.40 18.77 -14.31
CA LEU A 310 -4.65 18.26 -13.78
C LEU A 310 -4.65 16.74 -13.92
N ILE A 311 -5.07 16.03 -12.89
CA ILE A 311 -5.42 14.60 -12.95
C ILE A 311 -6.82 14.47 -12.37
N VAL A 312 -7.68 13.73 -13.04
CA VAL A 312 -8.99 13.32 -12.52
C VAL A 312 -9.15 11.84 -12.81
N GLU A 313 -9.54 11.07 -11.81
CA GLU A 313 -9.67 9.62 -11.94
C GLU A 313 -10.86 9.14 -11.11
N TRP A 314 -11.72 8.33 -11.70
CA TRP A 314 -12.76 7.60 -11.00
C TRP A 314 -12.40 6.13 -10.92
N SER A 315 -12.67 5.50 -9.78
CA SER A 315 -12.43 4.08 -9.57
C SER A 315 -13.64 3.37 -9.01
N HIS A 316 -13.73 2.10 -9.36
CA HIS A 316 -14.70 1.14 -8.85
C HIS A 316 -14.02 -0.16 -8.43
N ASP A 317 -14.44 -0.77 -7.33
CA ASP A 317 -13.99 -2.10 -6.90
C ASP A 317 -15.12 -2.86 -6.19
N GLU A 318 -15.75 -3.80 -6.92
CA GLU A 318 -16.93 -4.55 -6.47
C GLU A 318 -16.67 -5.38 -5.21
N ALA A 319 -15.41 -5.73 -4.91
CA ALA A 319 -15.06 -6.48 -3.71
C ALA A 319 -15.25 -5.66 -2.42
N ARG A 320 -15.30 -4.33 -2.51
CA ARG A 320 -15.37 -3.38 -1.40
C ARG A 320 -16.80 -3.00 -1.01
N TYR A 321 -16.91 -2.25 0.09
CA TYR A 321 -18.20 -1.91 0.67
C TYR A 321 -18.99 -0.94 -0.20
N ASP A 322 -20.22 -1.32 -0.53
CA ASP A 322 -21.24 -0.36 -0.95
C ASP A 322 -21.79 0.45 0.23
N ALA A 323 -22.64 1.43 -0.04
CA ALA A 323 -23.24 2.31 0.97
C ALA A 323 -24.12 1.56 2.00
N SER A 324 -24.71 0.42 1.64
CA SER A 324 -25.52 -0.38 2.58
C SER A 324 -24.63 -1.18 3.53
N GLN A 325 -23.57 -1.79 2.99
CA GLN A 325 -22.57 -2.53 3.76
C GLN A 325 -21.78 -1.58 4.68
N TRP A 326 -21.44 -0.39 4.20
CA TRP A 326 -20.79 0.65 5.00
C TRP A 326 -21.66 1.10 6.19
N ARG A 327 -22.95 1.35 5.97
CA ARG A 327 -23.87 1.68 7.07
C ARG A 327 -23.97 0.57 8.12
N ARG A 328 -23.90 -0.70 7.71
CA ARG A 328 -23.83 -1.83 8.66
C ARG A 328 -22.52 -1.82 9.46
N MET A 329 -21.40 -1.49 8.81
CA MET A 329 -20.10 -1.32 9.49
C MET A 329 -20.14 -0.21 10.53
N VAL A 330 -20.68 0.97 10.16
CA VAL A 330 -20.90 2.09 11.08
C VAL A 330 -21.80 1.68 12.25
N GLY A 331 -22.92 0.99 11.96
CA GLY A 331 -23.85 0.50 12.97
C GLY A 331 -23.20 -0.47 13.95
N ALA A 332 -22.34 -1.38 13.46
CA ALA A 332 -21.57 -2.29 14.31
C ALA A 332 -20.61 -1.54 15.24
N ALA A 333 -19.88 -0.54 14.71
CA ALA A 333 -18.99 0.29 15.53
C ALA A 333 -19.77 1.07 16.61
N GLN A 334 -20.92 1.64 16.26
CA GLN A 334 -21.77 2.38 17.21
C GLN A 334 -22.36 1.47 18.29
N ALA A 335 -22.85 0.28 17.92
CA ALA A 335 -23.38 -0.69 18.87
C ALA A 335 -22.33 -1.12 19.89
N ASN A 336 -21.12 -1.48 19.44
CA ASN A 336 -20.04 -1.84 20.35
C ASN A 336 -19.55 -0.65 21.19
N ASN A 337 -19.49 0.55 20.63
CA ASN A 337 -19.13 1.75 21.41
C ASN A 337 -20.15 2.03 22.52
N ALA A 338 -21.45 1.81 22.26
CA ALA A 338 -22.50 1.93 23.28
C ALA A 338 -22.39 0.86 24.38
N LEU A 339 -21.78 -0.29 24.10
CA LEU A 339 -21.52 -1.35 25.09
C LEU A 339 -20.33 -1.06 26.01
N LEU A 340 -19.46 -0.09 25.71
CA LEU A 340 -18.26 0.21 26.51
C LEU A 340 -18.54 0.41 28.01
N PRO A 341 -19.60 1.13 28.44
CA PRO A 341 -19.87 1.34 29.86
C PRO A 341 -20.37 0.08 30.59
N VAL A 342 -20.95 -0.89 29.87
CA VAL A 342 -21.69 -2.02 30.45
C VAL A 342 -20.91 -3.33 30.33
N ALA A 343 -20.28 -3.56 29.18
CA ALA A 343 -19.54 -4.78 28.85
C ALA A 343 -18.25 -4.44 28.09
N PRO A 344 -17.26 -3.80 28.75
CA PRO A 344 -16.07 -3.28 28.08
C PRO A 344 -15.29 -4.36 27.32
N GLY A 345 -15.16 -5.58 27.86
CA GLY A 345 -14.46 -6.67 27.17
C GLY A 345 -15.09 -7.03 25.81
N ALA A 346 -16.42 -7.21 25.79
CA ALA A 346 -17.16 -7.52 24.56
C ALA A 346 -17.15 -6.35 23.58
N ALA A 347 -17.32 -5.12 24.08
CA ALA A 347 -17.25 -3.91 23.30
C ALA A 347 -15.89 -3.75 22.59
N LEU A 348 -14.78 -3.93 23.33
CA LEU A 348 -13.43 -3.83 22.79
C LEU A 348 -13.14 -4.95 21.79
N ALA A 349 -13.63 -6.18 22.04
CA ALA A 349 -13.51 -7.29 21.10
C ALA A 349 -14.25 -7.01 19.78
N GLY A 350 -15.49 -6.53 19.85
CA GLY A 350 -16.28 -6.18 18.66
C GLY A 350 -15.71 -4.98 17.89
N LEU A 351 -15.23 -3.95 18.58
CA LEU A 351 -14.53 -2.82 17.97
C LEU A 351 -13.22 -3.28 17.30
N GLY A 352 -12.41 -4.10 17.97
CA GLY A 352 -11.19 -4.68 17.39
C GLY A 352 -11.49 -5.55 16.17
N GLY A 353 -12.54 -6.39 16.25
CA GLY A 353 -13.01 -7.21 15.14
C GLY A 353 -13.47 -6.38 13.93
N THR A 354 -14.25 -5.32 14.17
CA THR A 354 -14.68 -4.35 13.14
C THR A 354 -13.48 -3.70 12.45
N ALA A 355 -12.49 -3.31 13.24
CA ALA A 355 -11.35 -2.55 12.76
C ALA A 355 -10.41 -3.36 11.85
N ASN A 356 -10.43 -4.69 11.93
CA ASN A 356 -9.72 -5.60 11.03
C ASN A 356 -10.22 -5.60 9.57
N PHE A 357 -11.24 -4.79 9.24
CA PHE A 357 -11.83 -4.75 7.90
C PHE A 357 -11.99 -3.35 7.31
N VAL A 358 -11.46 -2.32 7.98
CA VAL A 358 -11.50 -0.93 7.51
C VAL A 358 -10.08 -0.38 7.42
N SER A 359 -9.85 0.54 6.50
CA SER A 359 -8.56 1.20 6.33
C SER A 359 -8.69 2.69 6.01
N VAL A 360 -7.60 3.44 6.19
CA VAL A 360 -7.43 4.82 5.73
C VAL A 360 -7.27 4.94 4.21
N ASP A 361 -6.74 3.90 3.55
CA ASP A 361 -6.40 3.92 2.12
C ASP A 361 -7.44 3.22 1.24
N GLY A 362 -8.62 2.95 1.80
CA GLY A 362 -9.85 2.74 1.06
C GLY A 362 -10.54 1.40 1.34
N SER A 363 -11.81 1.48 1.71
CA SER A 363 -12.71 0.42 2.14
C SER A 363 -14.01 0.45 1.34
N LEU A 364 -14.31 1.59 0.70
CA LEU A 364 -15.50 1.84 -0.07
C LEU A 364 -15.28 1.46 -1.53
N ARG A 365 -16.38 1.16 -2.22
CA ARG A 365 -16.38 0.65 -3.59
C ARG A 365 -16.05 1.69 -4.64
N ASP A 366 -16.42 2.94 -4.43
CA ASP A 366 -16.23 4.01 -5.42
C ASP A 366 -15.45 5.17 -4.82
N TYR A 367 -14.55 5.73 -5.63
CA TYR A 367 -13.82 6.93 -5.30
C TYR A 367 -13.64 7.82 -6.52
N LEU A 368 -13.62 9.12 -6.28
CA LEU A 368 -13.20 10.16 -7.21
C LEU A 368 -11.93 10.80 -6.68
N PHE A 369 -10.85 10.70 -7.45
CA PHE A 369 -9.61 11.39 -7.22
C PHE A 369 -9.49 12.61 -8.14
N ALA A 370 -8.98 13.70 -7.60
CA ALA A 370 -8.54 14.85 -8.39
C ALA A 370 -7.21 15.40 -7.84
N ARG A 371 -6.33 15.84 -8.75
CA ARG A 371 -5.10 16.57 -8.43
C ARG A 371 -4.98 17.79 -9.33
N LEU A 372 -4.70 18.95 -8.73
CA LEU A 372 -4.25 20.13 -9.44
C LEU A 372 -2.84 20.47 -8.95
N GLY A 373 -1.86 20.47 -9.86
CA GLY A 373 -0.48 20.83 -9.60
C GLY A 373 -0.08 22.09 -10.36
N LYS A 374 0.81 22.91 -9.79
CA LYS A 374 1.40 24.09 -10.43
C LYS A 374 2.89 24.14 -10.15
N LYS A 375 3.71 24.26 -11.19
CA LYS A 375 5.15 24.46 -11.05
C LYS A 375 5.54 25.92 -11.30
N ILE A 376 6.19 26.55 -10.32
CA ILE A 376 6.71 27.92 -10.40
C ILE A 376 8.19 27.87 -10.06
N GLY A 377 9.04 28.01 -11.08
CA GLY A 377 10.49 27.90 -10.92
C GLY A 377 10.89 26.53 -10.34
N ARG A 378 11.48 26.55 -9.14
CA ARG A 378 11.95 25.36 -8.42
C ARG A 378 10.94 24.80 -7.42
N VAL A 379 9.71 25.32 -7.39
CA VAL A 379 8.68 24.91 -6.44
C VAL A 379 7.48 24.34 -7.19
N GLU A 380 7.01 23.18 -6.74
CA GLU A 380 5.75 22.57 -7.17
C GLU A 380 4.75 22.66 -6.02
N TYR A 381 3.58 23.22 -6.31
CA TYR A 381 2.42 23.22 -5.42
C TYR A 381 1.43 22.21 -5.96
N SER A 382 0.78 21.43 -5.08
CA SER A 382 -0.34 20.61 -5.50
C SER A 382 -1.45 20.54 -4.46
N LEU A 383 -2.68 20.46 -4.95
CA LEU A 383 -3.88 20.17 -4.18
C LEU A 383 -4.45 18.86 -4.72
N ARG A 384 -4.77 17.94 -3.82
CA ARG A 384 -5.31 16.62 -4.12
C ARG A 384 -6.55 16.36 -3.29
N GLY A 385 -7.51 15.63 -3.85
CA GLY A 385 -8.73 15.23 -3.16
C GLY A 385 -9.09 13.79 -3.53
N VAL A 386 -9.47 12.99 -2.53
CA VAL A 386 -10.14 11.70 -2.71
C VAL A 386 -11.50 11.79 -2.06
N TYR A 387 -12.55 11.64 -2.86
CA TYR A 387 -13.94 11.71 -2.43
C TYR A 387 -14.60 10.35 -2.62
N SER A 388 -15.38 9.89 -1.63
CA SER A 388 -16.26 8.73 -1.82
C SER A 388 -17.73 9.14 -1.83
N PRO A 389 -18.51 8.77 -2.86
CA PRO A 389 -19.95 9.05 -2.89
C PRO A 389 -20.75 8.23 -1.88
N GLN A 390 -20.24 7.09 -1.38
CA GLN A 390 -20.94 6.22 -0.44
C GLN A 390 -21.14 6.86 0.93
N ASP A 391 -20.12 7.55 1.45
CA ASP A 391 -20.12 8.17 2.78
C ASP A 391 -19.96 9.70 2.72
N LYS A 392 -19.78 10.25 1.51
CA LYS A 392 -19.57 11.68 1.24
C LYS A 392 -18.30 12.25 1.91
N GLY A 393 -17.37 11.39 2.31
CA GLY A 393 -16.10 11.80 2.88
C GLY A 393 -15.15 12.33 1.82
N LEU A 394 -14.44 13.41 2.15
CA LEU A 394 -13.36 13.97 1.32
C LEU A 394 -12.05 13.99 2.10
N LEU A 395 -11.02 13.33 1.58
CA LEU A 395 -9.64 13.49 2.02
C LEU A 395 -8.93 14.48 1.12
N ALA A 396 -8.58 15.66 1.63
CA ALA A 396 -7.86 16.68 0.88
C ALA A 396 -6.40 16.76 1.34
N THR A 397 -5.48 16.90 0.40
CA THR A 397 -4.04 17.06 0.66
C THR A 397 -3.50 18.25 -0.10
N ALA A 398 -2.93 19.21 0.63
CA ALA A 398 -2.12 20.29 0.07
C ALA A 398 -0.64 19.94 0.22
N GLN A 399 0.15 20.13 -0.83
CA GLN A 399 1.56 19.75 -0.83
C GLN A 399 2.42 20.78 -1.54
N VAL A 400 3.62 21.00 -1.00
CA VAL A 400 4.66 21.84 -1.58
C VAL A 400 5.95 21.05 -1.67
N VAL A 401 6.55 21.04 -2.86
CA VAL A 401 7.88 20.47 -3.09
C VAL A 401 8.80 21.57 -3.58
N ALA A 402 9.93 21.78 -2.91
CA ALA A 402 10.92 22.77 -3.28
C ALA A 402 12.28 22.12 -3.57
N ASP A 403 12.79 22.30 -4.79
CA ASP A 403 14.15 21.95 -5.14
C ASP A 403 15.11 23.03 -4.60
N VAL A 404 15.78 22.73 -3.48
CA VAL A 404 16.79 23.63 -2.88
C VAL A 404 17.97 23.77 -3.84
N ASN A 405 18.43 22.64 -4.39
CA ASN A 405 19.44 22.59 -5.44
C ASN A 405 19.25 21.32 -6.30
N LYS A 406 20.23 20.99 -7.15
CA LYS A 406 20.14 19.82 -8.05
C LYS A 406 20.00 18.48 -7.31
N ARG A 407 20.54 18.39 -6.09
CA ARG A 407 20.60 17.17 -5.27
C ARG A 407 19.57 17.17 -4.13
N VAL A 408 19.22 18.32 -3.58
CA VAL A 408 18.39 18.41 -2.36
C VAL A 408 17.01 18.96 -2.70
N SER A 409 15.97 18.28 -2.22
CA SER A 409 14.58 18.76 -2.25
C SER A 409 13.90 18.59 -0.89
N VAL A 410 12.95 19.47 -0.61
CA VAL A 410 12.10 19.41 0.59
C VAL A 410 10.65 19.22 0.14
N ASP A 411 9.93 18.33 0.81
CA ASP A 411 8.50 18.05 0.59
C ASP A 411 7.75 18.33 1.90
N VAL A 412 6.64 19.05 1.83
CA VAL A 412 5.71 19.23 2.95
C VAL A 412 4.30 19.02 2.43
N ALA A 413 3.57 18.10 3.03
CA ALA A 413 2.17 17.83 2.76
C ALA A 413 1.32 17.98 4.02
N VAL A 414 0.12 18.55 3.86
CA VAL A 414 -0.91 18.64 4.90
C VAL A 414 -2.16 17.96 4.37
N THR A 415 -2.58 16.89 5.04
CA THR A 415 -3.77 16.12 4.71
C THR A 415 -4.85 16.37 5.78
N ARG A 416 -6.10 16.59 5.33
CA ARG A 416 -7.27 16.78 6.21
C ARG A 416 -8.46 15.98 5.70
N ALA A 417 -9.12 15.26 6.60
CA ALA A 417 -10.41 14.65 6.34
C ALA A 417 -11.56 15.64 6.59
N PHE A 418 -12.30 15.97 5.52
CA PHE A 418 -13.54 16.76 5.55
C PHE A 418 -14.72 15.81 5.44
N SER A 419 -15.26 15.41 6.59
CA SER A 419 -16.31 14.41 6.65
C SER A 419 -16.98 14.37 8.03
N ASP A 420 -18.12 13.72 8.10
CA ASP A 420 -18.80 13.44 9.37
C ASP A 420 -18.14 12.29 10.14
N SER A 421 -18.59 12.06 11.38
CA SER A 421 -18.03 11.00 12.24
C SER A 421 -18.30 9.57 11.76
N GLN A 422 -19.17 9.38 10.77
CA GLN A 422 -19.58 8.08 10.21
C GLN A 422 -18.85 7.75 8.90
N SER A 423 -18.04 8.68 8.40
CA SER A 423 -17.21 8.46 7.23
C SER A 423 -16.05 7.50 7.52
N GLU A 424 -15.54 6.87 6.47
CA GLU A 424 -14.39 5.98 6.51
C GLU A 424 -13.21 6.65 7.22
N TYR A 425 -12.81 7.83 6.75
CA TYR A 425 -11.68 8.58 7.29
C TYR A 425 -11.80 8.86 8.79
N ARG A 426 -13.00 9.16 9.30
CA ARG A 426 -13.20 9.45 10.73
C ARG A 426 -13.33 8.19 11.58
N MET A 427 -13.88 7.10 11.05
CA MET A 427 -13.94 5.82 11.76
C MET A 427 -12.55 5.30 12.12
N VAL A 428 -11.59 5.42 11.20
CA VAL A 428 -10.18 5.07 11.43
C VAL A 428 -9.37 6.19 12.13
N GLY A 429 -9.99 7.34 12.42
CA GLY A 429 -9.39 8.42 13.19
C GLY A 429 -8.44 9.33 12.43
N LEU A 430 -8.56 9.40 11.10
CA LEU A 430 -7.81 10.36 10.31
C LEU A 430 -8.45 11.76 10.47
N GLY A 431 -7.74 12.65 11.16
CA GLY A 431 -8.11 14.05 11.34
C GLY A 431 -7.31 14.95 10.42
N THR A 432 -6.21 15.48 10.95
CA THR A 432 -5.14 16.13 10.19
C THR A 432 -3.88 15.30 10.26
N ARG A 433 -3.14 15.26 9.15
CA ARG A 433 -1.77 14.74 9.09
C ARG A 433 -0.88 15.78 8.43
N ILE A 434 0.30 15.98 8.98
CA ILE A 434 1.38 16.76 8.38
C ILE A 434 2.50 15.77 8.08
N ASP A 435 3.04 15.85 6.89
CA ASP A 435 4.14 15.02 6.41
C ASP A 435 5.22 15.95 5.88
N ALA A 436 6.45 15.79 6.36
CA ALA A 436 7.57 16.62 5.94
C ALA A 436 8.79 15.73 5.69
N ALA A 437 9.43 15.91 4.54
CA ALA A 437 10.61 15.15 4.19
C ALA A 437 11.70 15.99 3.54
N VAL A 438 12.94 15.59 3.76
CA VAL A 438 14.12 16.06 3.02
C VAL A 438 14.67 14.90 2.21
N ARG A 439 14.94 15.13 0.92
CA ARG A 439 15.47 14.14 -0.01
C ARG A 439 16.78 14.61 -0.60
N VAL A 440 17.74 13.69 -0.70
CA VAL A 440 19.08 13.91 -1.23
C VAL A 440 19.37 12.89 -2.32
N ARG A 441 19.63 13.38 -3.53
CA ARG A 441 20.12 12.58 -4.67
C ARG A 441 21.63 12.47 -4.60
N PHE A 442 22.17 11.28 -4.85
CA PHE A 442 23.60 11.02 -4.92
C PHE A 442 23.97 10.30 -6.22
#